data_AF-A0A351IU35-F1
#
_entry.id   AF-A0A351IU35-F1
#
_cell.length_a   1.000
_cell.length_b   1.000
_cell.length_c   1.000
_cell.angle_alpha   90.00
_cell.angle_beta   90.00
_cell.angle_gamma   90.00
#
_symmetry.space_group_name_H-M   'P 1'
#
loop_
_entity.id
_entity.type
_entity.pdbx_description
1 polymer ?
#
loop_
_entity_poly.entity_id
_entity_poly.type
_entity_poly.pdbx_seq_one_letter_code
_entity_poly.pdbx_strand_id
1 'polypeptide(L)'
;MDVGTFTRSIRIGRPIDEVWSVLADIGSIVETNLPFSRADICFTLVEVDDGTEVAVSSDYSLRFGPVGRIMDAVMVRRTCARGMEGLLAGLQRHMEDPDA
;
A
#
# COMPACT_ATOMS: atom_id res chain seq x y z
N MET A 1 1.88 -7.35 20.89
CA MET A 1 1.56 -6.51 19.73
C MET A 1 1.45 -7.48 18.57
N ASP A 2 0.33 -7.50 17.85
CA ASP A 2 0.19 -8.31 16.65
C ASP A 2 0.71 -7.48 15.48
N VAL A 3 1.76 -7.98 14.83
CA VAL A 3 2.33 -7.37 13.64
C VAL A 3 1.70 -8.08 12.45
N GLY A 4 0.93 -7.33 11.66
CA GLY A 4 0.44 -7.80 10.38
C GLY A 4 1.39 -7.38 9.28
N THR A 5 1.75 -8.32 8.41
CA THR A 5 2.51 -8.04 7.18
C THR A 5 1.62 -8.30 5.97
N PHE A 6 1.60 -7.33 5.06
CA PHE A 6 0.93 -7.45 3.77
C PHE A 6 1.92 -7.05 2.67
N THR A 7 2.03 -7.89 1.64
CA THR A 7 2.85 -7.59 0.45
C THR A 7 2.03 -7.84 -0.80
N ARG A 8 2.10 -6.93 -1.76
CA ARG A 8 1.48 -7.07 -3.08
C ARG A 8 2.25 -6.29 -4.13
N SER A 9 2.27 -6.80 -5.36
CA SER A 9 2.86 -6.12 -6.52
C SER A 9 1.86 -5.86 -7.63
N ILE A 10 2.13 -4.81 -8.41
CA ILE A 10 1.50 -4.50 -9.69
C ILE A 10 2.57 -4.17 -10.72
N ARG A 11 2.24 -4.32 -12.00
CA ARG A 11 3.11 -3.93 -13.11
C ARG A 11 2.58 -2.64 -13.73
N ILE A 12 3.47 -1.68 -13.93
CA ILE A 12 3.17 -0.40 -14.57
C ILE A 12 4.04 -0.32 -15.84
N GLY A 13 3.42 -0.04 -16.98
CA GLY A 13 4.11 0.10 -18.28
C GLY A 13 4.93 1.38 -18.44
N ARG A 14 5.49 1.93 -17.35
CA ARG A 14 6.23 3.19 -17.30
C ARG A 14 7.62 2.97 -16.70
N PRO A 15 8.62 3.80 -17.08
CA PRO A 15 9.96 3.71 -16.54
C PRO A 15 10.00 4.06 -15.05
N ILE A 16 10.98 3.50 -14.33
CA ILE A 16 11.07 3.59 -12.87
C ILE A 16 11.16 5.03 -12.35
N ASP A 17 11.80 5.93 -13.10
CA ASP A 17 11.91 7.35 -12.74
C ASP A 17 10.56 8.07 -12.73
N GLU A 18 9.70 7.80 -13.73
CA GLU A 18 8.33 8.34 -13.77
C GLU A 18 7.50 7.77 -12.62
N VAL A 19 7.63 6.47 -12.36
CA VAL A 19 6.92 5.80 -11.29
C VAL A 19 7.32 6.33 -9.91
N TRP A 20 8.62 6.52 -9.71
CA TRP A 20 9.19 7.07 -8.48
C TRP A 20 8.75 8.51 -8.25
N SER A 21 8.70 9.35 -9.29
CA SER A 21 8.29 10.76 -9.16
C SER A 21 6.89 10.90 -8.58
N VAL A 22 5.94 10.03 -8.97
CA VAL A 22 4.57 10.07 -8.45
C VAL A 22 4.50 9.49 -7.04
N LEU A 23 5.21 8.37 -6.79
CA LEU A 23 5.25 7.78 -5.46
C LEU A 23 5.88 8.69 -4.41
N ALA A 24 6.90 9.47 -4.79
CA ALA A 24 7.52 10.46 -3.92
C ALA A 24 6.56 11.59 -3.50
N ASP A 25 5.59 11.92 -4.36
CA ASP A 25 4.56 12.93 -4.06
C ASP A 25 3.48 12.39 -3.09
N ILE A 26 3.20 11.09 -3.12
CA ILE A 26 2.19 10.39 -2.28
C ILE A 26 2.64 10.24 -0.80
N GLY A 27 3.84 10.70 -0.43
CA GLY A 27 4.55 10.42 0.83
C GLY A 27 3.84 10.67 2.17
N SER A 28 2.55 11.02 2.21
CA SER A 28 1.78 11.04 3.45
C SER A 28 0.33 10.56 3.26
N ILE A 29 0.03 9.34 3.70
CA ILE A 29 -1.35 8.89 3.93
C ILE A 29 -1.72 9.36 5.34
N VAL A 30 -2.39 10.52 5.43
CA VAL A 30 -2.60 11.23 6.71
C VAL A 30 -3.86 10.77 7.45
N GLU A 31 -4.83 10.15 6.77
CA GLU A 31 -6.11 9.79 7.41
C GLU A 31 -6.51 8.34 7.16
N THR A 32 -6.57 7.58 8.26
CA THR A 32 -7.22 6.27 8.30
C THR A 32 -7.98 6.14 9.61
N ASN A 33 -9.22 5.65 9.53
CA ASN A 33 -10.09 5.40 10.70
C ASN A 33 -9.70 4.13 11.48
N LEU A 34 -8.49 3.60 11.25
CA LEU A 34 -8.00 2.37 11.87
C LEU A 34 -7.15 2.68 13.11
N PRO A 35 -7.24 1.87 14.19
CA PRO A 35 -6.51 2.08 15.44
C PRO A 35 -5.04 1.62 15.32
N PHE A 36 -4.34 2.12 14.30
CA PHE A 36 -2.92 1.86 14.12
C PHE A 36 -2.14 2.55 15.25
N SER A 37 -1.29 1.77 15.92
CA SER A 37 -0.24 2.35 16.78
C SER A 37 0.93 2.82 15.93
N ARG A 38 1.22 2.10 14.84
CA ARG A 38 2.26 2.41 13.86
C ARG A 38 1.98 1.62 12.58
N ALA A 39 2.22 2.23 11.43
CA ALA A 39 2.21 1.55 10.14
C ALA A 39 3.45 2.04 9.37
N ASP A 40 4.34 1.12 9.03
CA ASP A 40 5.49 1.38 8.19
C ASP A 40 5.15 0.80 6.81
N ILE A 41 5.00 1.68 5.82
CA ILE A 41 4.66 1.32 4.43
C ILE A 41 5.95 1.46 3.62
N CYS A 42 6.35 0.37 2.97
CA CYS A 42 7.53 0.31 2.12
C CYS A 42 7.10 0.04 0.67
N PHE A 43 7.52 0.91 -0.25
CA PHE A 43 7.37 0.70 -1.68
C PHE A 43 8.71 0.25 -2.26
N THR A 44 8.70 -0.85 -3.00
CA THR A 44 9.85 -1.39 -3.73
C THR A 44 9.54 -1.30 -5.21
N LEU A 45 10.42 -0.65 -5.97
CA LEU A 45 10.30 -0.54 -7.42
C LEU A 45 11.40 -1.39 -8.05
N VAL A 46 11.05 -2.18 -9.05
CA VAL A 46 11.97 -3.04 -9.79
C VAL A 46 11.74 -2.81 -11.29
N GLU A 47 12.81 -2.48 -12.03
CA GLU A 47 12.75 -2.44 -13.49
C GLU A 47 12.55 -3.85 -14.06
N VAL A 48 11.63 -3.95 -15.02
CA VAL A 48 11.30 -5.17 -15.75
C VAL A 48 11.21 -4.85 -17.25
N ASP A 49 11.27 -5.86 -18.13
CA ASP A 49 11.42 -5.65 -19.59
C ASP A 49 10.42 -4.64 -20.22
N ASP A 50 9.17 -4.60 -19.73
CA ASP A 50 8.09 -3.73 -20.23
C ASP A 50 7.63 -2.69 -19.18
N GLY A 51 8.52 -2.20 -18.31
CA GLY A 51 8.24 -1.10 -17.39
C GLY A 51 8.72 -1.36 -15.97
N THR A 52 7.90 -1.02 -14.98
CA THR A 52 8.28 -1.10 -13.57
C THR A 52 7.30 -1.99 -12.82
N GLU A 53 7.83 -2.97 -12.08
CA GLU A 53 7.07 -3.66 -11.06
C GLU A 53 7.14 -2.86 -9.75
N VAL A 54 5.96 -2.51 -9.23
CA VAL A 54 5.83 -1.80 -7.95
C VAL A 54 5.26 -2.77 -6.93
N ALA A 55 6.04 -3.09 -5.92
CA ALA A 55 5.60 -3.83 -4.76
C ALA A 55 5.37 -2.89 -3.57
N VAL A 56 4.22 -3.02 -2.92
CA VAL A 56 3.94 -2.40 -1.63
C VAL A 56 4.01 -3.48 -0.56
N SER A 57 4.79 -3.21 0.49
CA SER A 57 4.79 -3.97 1.71
C SER A 57 4.38 -3.07 2.87
N SER A 58 3.60 -3.60 3.81
CA SER A 58 3.25 -2.85 5.02
C SER A 58 3.29 -3.73 6.23
N ASP A 59 4.05 -3.25 7.21
CA ASP A 59 4.09 -3.77 8.55
C ASP A 59 3.35 -2.81 9.45
N TYR A 60 2.34 -3.31 10.16
CA TYR A 60 1.52 -2.48 11.03
C TYR A 60 1.31 -3.13 12.39
N SER A 61 1.28 -2.27 13.41
CA SER A 61 1.01 -2.63 14.80
C SER A 61 -0.34 -2.06 15.23
N LEU A 62 -1.18 -2.93 15.76
CA LEU A 62 -2.52 -2.58 16.19
C LEU A 62 -2.65 -2.52 17.70
N ARG A 63 -3.48 -1.60 18.18
CA ARG A 63 -3.81 -1.51 19.61
C ARG A 63 -5.05 -2.35 19.93
N PHE A 64 -4.90 -3.67 19.99
CA PHE A 64 -6.02 -4.56 20.37
C PHE A 64 -5.83 -5.27 21.72
N GLY A 65 -6.94 -5.35 22.48
CA GLY A 65 -7.11 -6.23 23.63
C GLY A 65 -7.49 -7.68 23.24
N PRO A 66 -7.57 -8.63 24.18
CA PRO A 66 -7.56 -10.08 23.90
C PRO A 66 -8.75 -10.61 23.06
N VAL A 67 -9.95 -10.04 23.20
CA VAL A 67 -11.15 -10.46 22.45
C VAL A 67 -11.32 -9.69 21.13
N GLY A 68 -10.81 -8.45 21.07
CA GLY A 68 -10.80 -7.63 19.85
C GLY A 68 -9.78 -8.09 18.80
N ARG A 69 -8.71 -8.81 19.21
CA ARG A 69 -7.63 -9.23 18.30
C ARG A 69 -8.08 -10.02 17.07
N ILE A 70 -9.01 -10.96 17.21
CA ILE A 70 -9.32 -11.91 16.12
C ILE A 70 -10.27 -11.30 15.09
N MET A 71 -11.36 -10.68 15.51
CA MET A 71 -12.30 -10.04 14.57
C MET A 71 -11.66 -8.82 13.89
N ASP A 72 -10.95 -8.00 14.66
CA ASP A 72 -10.40 -6.75 14.15
C ASP A 72 -9.17 -7.01 13.27
N ALA A 73 -8.27 -7.95 13.61
CA ALA A 73 -7.16 -8.27 12.70
C ALA A 73 -7.63 -8.79 11.33
N VAL A 74 -8.72 -9.58 11.28
CA VAL A 74 -9.27 -10.06 10.00
C VAL A 74 -9.91 -8.91 9.21
N MET A 75 -10.68 -8.04 9.87
CA MET A 75 -11.30 -6.89 9.22
C MET A 75 -10.27 -5.84 8.80
N VAL A 76 -9.33 -5.50 9.67
CA VAL A 76 -8.18 -4.62 9.40
C VAL A 76 -7.35 -5.15 8.26
N ARG A 77 -7.01 -6.44 8.23
CA ARG A 77 -6.24 -7.00 7.11
C ARG A 77 -6.97 -6.80 5.79
N ARG A 78 -8.30 -6.97 5.77
CA ARG A 78 -9.13 -6.71 4.58
C ARG A 78 -9.18 -5.22 4.23
N THR A 79 -9.39 -4.34 5.21
CA THR A 79 -9.49 -2.89 5.00
C THR A 79 -8.16 -2.31 4.54
N CYS A 80 -7.05 -2.70 5.17
CA CYS A 80 -5.70 -2.29 4.80
C CYS A 80 -5.35 -2.82 3.40
N ALA A 81 -5.65 -4.09 3.10
CA ALA A 81 -5.46 -4.65 1.77
C ALA A 81 -6.27 -3.91 0.70
N ARG A 82 -7.55 -3.58 0.98
CA ARG A 82 -8.39 -2.80 0.04
C ARG A 82 -7.90 -1.37 -0.13
N GLY A 83 -7.48 -0.70 0.94
CA GLY A 83 -6.93 0.65 0.86
C GLY A 83 -5.66 0.69 0.02
N MET A 84 -4.75 -0.26 0.25
CA MET A 84 -3.52 -0.39 -0.56
C MET A 84 -3.80 -0.77 -2.00
N GLU A 85 -4.77 -1.67 -2.23
CA GLU A 85 -5.20 -2.05 -3.58
C GLU A 85 -5.79 -0.85 -4.32
N GLY A 86 -6.61 -0.02 -3.66
CA GLY A 86 -7.12 1.23 -4.21
C GLY A 86 -6.02 2.23 -4.53
N LEU A 87 -4.99 2.33 -3.67
CA LEU A 87 -3.84 3.20 -3.90
C LEU A 87 -3.00 2.74 -5.10
N LEU A 88 -2.70 1.44 -5.19
CA LEU A 88 -1.97 0.87 -6.32
C LEU A 88 -2.77 0.95 -7.62
N ALA A 89 -4.07 0.65 -7.58
CA ALA A 89 -4.94 0.77 -8.75
C ALA A 89 -5.10 2.24 -9.18
N GLY A 90 -5.17 3.17 -8.23
CA GLY A 90 -5.19 4.61 -8.50
C GLY A 90 -3.88 5.08 -9.16
N LEU A 91 -2.73 4.65 -8.63
CA LEU A 91 -1.42 4.93 -9.21
C LEU A 91 -1.30 4.39 -10.63
N GLN A 92 -1.66 3.11 -10.82
CA GLN A 92 -1.64 2.48 -12.13
C GLN A 92 -2.53 3.26 -13.11
N ARG A 93 -3.76 3.59 -12.72
CA ARG A 93 -4.71 4.31 -13.57
C ARG A 93 -4.25 5.73 -13.89
N HIS A 94 -3.69 6.46 -12.94
CA HIS A 94 -3.15 7.80 -13.17
C HIS A 94 -1.96 7.80 -14.14
N MET A 95 -1.18 6.70 -14.18
CA MET A 95 -0.05 6.54 -15.10
C MET A 95 -0.42 5.99 -16.48
N GLU A 96 -1.50 5.21 -16.54
CA GLU A 96 -2.08 4.72 -17.78
C GLU A 96 -2.93 5.81 -18.47
N ASP A 97 -3.58 6.69 -17.69
CA ASP A 97 -4.49 7.73 -18.16
C ASP A 97 -4.25 9.05 -17.38
N PRO A 98 -3.36 9.94 -17.88
CA PRO A 98 -3.00 11.18 -17.19
C PRO A 98 -4.07 12.30 -17.27
N ASP A 99 -5.17 12.09 -18.01
CA ASP A 99 -6.26 13.07 -18.23
C ASP A 99 -7.57 12.75 -17.48
N ALA A 100 -7.57 11.73 -16.60
CA ALA A 100 -8.76 11.26 -15.87
C ALA A 100 -9.00 11.93 -14.51
#